data_AF-A0A956SZS1-F1
#
_entry.id   AF-A0A956SZS1-F1
#
_cell.length_a   1.000
_cell.length_b   1.000
_cell.length_c   1.000
_cell.angle_alpha   90.00
_cell.angle_beta   90.00
_cell.angle_gamma   90.00
#
_symmetry.space_group_name_H-M   'P 1'
#
loop_
_entity.id
_entity.type
_entity.pdbx_description
1 polymer ?
#
loop_
_entity_poly.entity_id
_entity_poly.type
_entity_poly.pdbx_seq_one_letter_code
_entity_poly.pdbx_strand_id
1 'polypeptide(L)'
;YLGELPVSKSKQLCRKLEKLSRETSPIQLSVDQIGGAPSQEEAKRLWLGFEPSAELENFRKAIENCCRELKIEADKKPFESRITLSRSSDSQPVPKLQVKNHLKGFKVKGVSLIESRLGQNGPSYHPVRKFALTAEQNAET
;
A
#
# COMPACT_ATOMS: atom_id res chain seq x y z
N TYR A 1 -3.04 7.77 -0.80
CA TYR A 1 -4.19 8.06 -1.70
C TYR A 1 -3.93 9.39 -2.37
N LEU A 2 -4.24 9.55 -3.66
CA LEU A 2 -3.83 10.71 -4.47
C LEU A 2 -4.98 11.66 -4.84
N GLY A 3 -6.22 11.35 -4.46
CA GLY A 3 -7.38 12.13 -4.89
C GLY A 3 -7.64 12.06 -6.40
N GLU A 4 -8.34 13.07 -6.92
CA GLU A 4 -8.52 13.25 -8.36
C GLU A 4 -7.26 13.86 -8.98
N LEU A 5 -6.83 13.29 -10.11
CA LEU A 5 -5.65 13.74 -10.83
C LEU A 5 -5.94 13.94 -12.32
N PRO A 6 -5.47 15.05 -12.92
CA PRO A 6 -5.46 15.19 -14.37
C PRO A 6 -4.70 14.05 -15.04
N VAL A 7 -5.19 13.58 -16.20
CA VAL A 7 -4.54 12.49 -16.97
C VAL A 7 -3.06 12.79 -17.26
N SER A 8 -2.70 14.05 -17.48
CA SER A 8 -1.31 14.48 -17.68
C SER A 8 -0.42 14.21 -16.47
N LYS A 9 -0.90 14.50 -15.25
CA LYS A 9 -0.20 14.22 -13.99
C LYS A 9 -0.07 12.72 -13.76
N SER A 10 -1.13 11.96 -14.00
CA SER A 10 -1.09 10.49 -13.91
C SER A 10 -0.06 9.88 -14.86
N LYS A 11 0.04 10.37 -16.11
CA LYS A 11 1.07 9.93 -17.08
C LYS A 11 2.49 10.28 -16.61
N GLN A 12 2.71 11.47 -16.06
CA GLN A 12 4.01 11.86 -15.52
C GLN A 12 4.41 11.00 -14.31
N LEU A 13 3.47 10.73 -13.40
CA LEU A 13 3.68 9.85 -12.26
C LEU A 13 4.02 8.43 -12.72
N CYS A 14 3.31 7.89 -13.70
CA CYS A 14 3.61 6.57 -14.27
C CYS A 14 5.07 6.46 -14.77
N ARG A 15 5.62 7.51 -15.39
CA ARG A 15 7.02 7.50 -15.86
C ARG A 15 8.01 7.46 -14.68
N LYS A 16 7.75 8.25 -13.62
CA LYS A 16 8.58 8.24 -12.40
C LYS A 16 8.50 6.89 -11.68
N LEU A 17 7.30 6.33 -11.52
CA LEU A 17 7.09 5.04 -10.90
C LEU A 17 7.74 3.90 -11.67
N GLU A 18 7.73 3.95 -13.01
CA GLU A 18 8.42 2.95 -13.84
C GLU A 18 9.93 2.95 -13.61
N LYS A 19 10.56 4.13 -13.58
CA LYS A 19 11.99 4.25 -13.27
C LYS A 19 12.28 3.74 -11.85
N LEU A 20 11.57 4.28 -10.86
CA LEU A 20 11.75 3.90 -9.44
C LEU A 20 11.58 2.39 -9.23
N SER A 21 10.59 1.77 -9.87
CA SER A 21 10.32 0.34 -9.73
C SER A 21 11.46 -0.51 -10.32
N ARG A 22 12.06 -0.08 -11.44
CA ARG A 22 13.23 -0.79 -12.01
C ARG A 22 14.46 -0.71 -11.12
N GLU A 23 14.59 0.36 -10.34
CA GLU A 23 15.67 0.60 -9.38
C GLU A 23 15.41 0.00 -8.00
N THR A 24 14.23 -0.62 -7.80
CA THR A 24 13.84 -1.21 -6.53
C THR A 24 13.80 -2.73 -6.64
N SER A 25 14.42 -3.43 -5.69
CA SER A 25 14.34 -4.89 -5.60
C SER A 25 12.99 -5.33 -5.04
N PRO A 26 12.50 -6.55 -5.36
CA PRO A 26 11.26 -7.03 -4.79
C PRO A 26 11.34 -7.12 -3.25
N ILE A 27 10.32 -6.61 -2.57
CA ILE A 27 10.31 -6.38 -1.11
C ILE A 27 9.72 -7.60 -0.40
N GLN A 28 10.38 -8.11 0.64
CA GLN A 28 9.82 -9.19 1.45
C GLN A 28 8.95 -8.62 2.57
N LEU A 29 7.70 -9.05 2.64
CA LEU A 29 6.79 -8.72 3.74
C LEU A 29 6.50 -9.96 4.58
N SER A 30 6.46 -9.76 5.89
CA SER A 30 6.04 -10.75 6.88
C SER A 30 4.75 -10.28 7.52
N VAL A 31 3.80 -11.20 7.67
CA VAL A 31 2.56 -10.94 8.42
C VAL A 31 2.86 -10.89 9.92
N ASP A 32 2.10 -10.08 10.65
CA ASP A 32 2.29 -9.86 12.08
C ASP A 32 1.01 -10.21 12.85
N GLN A 33 0.01 -9.34 12.74
CA GLN A 33 -1.25 -9.45 13.48
C GLN A 33 -2.48 -9.13 12.63
N ILE A 34 -3.64 -9.55 13.12
CA ILE A 34 -4.95 -9.01 12.73
C ILE A 34 -5.43 -8.07 13.83
N GLY A 35 -6.03 -6.93 13.44
CA GLY A 35 -6.56 -5.95 14.38
C GLY A 35 -7.78 -5.17 13.85
N GLY A 36 -8.32 -4.33 14.73
CA GLY A 36 -9.47 -3.46 14.47
C GLY A 36 -9.08 -1.98 14.35
N ALA A 37 -9.88 -1.18 13.65
CA ALA A 37 -9.75 0.29 13.63
C ALA A 37 -11.14 0.97 13.65
N PRO A 38 -11.32 2.13 14.34
CA PRO A 38 -10.27 2.97 14.94
C PRO A 38 -9.61 2.39 16.20
N SER A 39 -10.31 1.56 16.96
CA SER A 39 -9.76 0.77 18.07
C SER A 39 -10.17 -0.70 17.93
N GLN A 40 -9.72 -1.56 18.84
CA GLN A 40 -10.15 -2.95 18.88
C GLN A 40 -11.58 -3.08 19.38
N GLU A 41 -11.96 -2.25 20.34
CA GLU A 41 -13.22 -2.29 21.05
C GLU A 41 -14.38 -1.74 20.19
N GLU A 42 -14.06 -0.78 19.30
CA GLU A 42 -15.03 -0.10 18.44
C GLU A 42 -14.67 -0.22 16.96
N ALA A 43 -14.19 -1.39 16.53
CA ALA A 43 -13.69 -1.57 15.17
C ALA A 43 -14.82 -1.48 14.14
N LYS A 44 -14.63 -0.61 13.15
CA LYS A 44 -15.40 -0.59 11.89
C LYS A 44 -14.64 -1.23 10.74
N ARG A 45 -13.35 -1.51 10.93
CA ARG A 45 -12.46 -2.10 9.93
C ARG A 45 -11.61 -3.18 10.56
N LEU A 46 -11.69 -4.38 9.98
CA LEU A 46 -10.75 -5.46 10.25
C LEU A 46 -9.57 -5.35 9.28
N TRP A 47 -8.35 -5.54 9.77
CA TRP A 47 -7.15 -5.44 8.93
C TRP A 47 -6.10 -6.48 9.30
N LEU A 48 -5.27 -6.86 8.31
CA LEU A 48 -4.07 -7.67 8.47
C LEU A 48 -2.84 -6.75 8.41
N GLY A 49 -2.05 -6.71 9.47
CA GLY A 49 -0.83 -5.93 9.58
C GLY A 49 0.41 -6.73 9.24
N PHE A 50 1.44 -6.03 8.79
CA PHE A 50 2.74 -6.58 8.48
C PHE A 50 3.81 -6.07 9.46
N GLU A 51 4.88 -6.84 9.61
CA GLU A 51 6.05 -6.41 10.36
C GLU A 51 6.69 -5.17 9.71
N PRO A 52 7.39 -4.33 10.49
CA PRO A 52 8.17 -3.22 9.94
C PRO A 52 9.17 -3.70 8.89
N SER A 53 9.17 -3.04 7.73
CA SER A 53 10.11 -3.30 6.63
C SER A 53 10.75 -1.99 6.19
N ALA A 54 12.06 -1.89 6.36
CA ALA A 54 12.83 -0.72 5.93
C ALA A 54 12.78 -0.54 4.41
N GLU A 55 12.78 -1.66 3.66
CA GLU A 55 12.64 -1.67 2.20
C GLU A 55 11.30 -1.07 1.77
N LEU A 56 10.20 -1.48 2.40
CA LEU A 56 8.86 -0.93 2.13
C LEU A 56 8.79 0.56 2.47
N GLU A 57 9.33 0.95 3.61
CA GLU A 57 9.30 2.35 4.06
C GLU A 57 10.13 3.26 3.14
N ASN A 58 11.31 2.80 2.72
CA ASN A 58 12.16 3.53 1.77
C ASN A 58 11.46 3.68 0.41
N PHE A 59 10.87 2.59 -0.09
CA PHE A 59 10.13 2.62 -1.36
C PHE A 59 8.91 3.56 -1.29
N ARG A 60 8.17 3.54 -0.17
CA ARG A 60 7.05 4.45 0.09
C ARG A 60 7.51 5.92 0.08
N LYS A 61 8.58 6.25 0.81
CA LYS A 61 9.16 7.61 0.82
C LYS A 61 9.60 8.06 -0.57
N ALA A 62 10.17 7.16 -1.37
CA ALA A 62 10.55 7.45 -2.75
C ALA A 62 9.33 7.74 -3.65
N ILE A 63 8.21 7.01 -3.46
CA ILE A 63 6.93 7.31 -4.14
C ILE A 63 6.39 8.68 -3.72
N GLU A 64 6.46 9.03 -2.44
CA GLU A 64 6.05 10.35 -1.95
C GLU A 64 6.90 11.48 -2.53
N ASN A 65 8.20 11.27 -2.64
CA ASN A 65 9.09 12.22 -3.30
C ASN A 65 8.71 12.40 -4.78
N CYS A 66 8.38 11.32 -5.50
CA CYS A 66 7.87 11.40 -6.87
C CYS A 66 6.59 12.25 -6.96
N CYS A 67 5.68 12.10 -5.99
CA CYS A 67 4.45 12.91 -5.93
C CYS A 67 4.76 14.38 -5.64
N ARG A 68 5.65 14.66 -4.68
CA ARG A 68 6.07 16.01 -4.29
C ARG A 68 6.71 16.77 -5.45
N GLU A 69 7.63 16.13 -6.17
CA GLU A 69 8.27 16.71 -7.37
C GLU A 69 7.26 17.07 -8.46
N LEU A 70 6.19 16.27 -8.58
CA LEU A 70 5.10 16.52 -9.50
C LEU A 70 4.03 17.45 -8.94
N LYS A 71 4.19 18.01 -7.73
CA LYS A 71 3.18 18.82 -7.03
C LYS A 71 1.82 18.11 -6.96
N ILE A 72 1.85 16.80 -6.68
CA ILE A 72 0.66 15.98 -6.43
C ILE A 72 0.45 15.92 -4.91
N GLU A 73 -0.72 16.38 -4.46
CA GLU A 73 -1.08 16.29 -3.04
C GLU A 73 -1.58 14.89 -2.71
N ALA A 74 -0.85 14.20 -1.83
CA ALA A 74 -1.24 12.90 -1.29
C ALA A 74 -1.88 13.06 0.09
N ASP A 75 -2.69 12.07 0.49
CA ASP A 75 -3.23 11.96 1.85
C ASP A 75 -2.09 12.02 2.89
N LYS A 76 -2.26 12.88 3.90
CA LYS A 76 -1.25 13.17 4.95
C LYS A 76 -1.32 12.22 6.14
N LYS A 77 -2.26 11.26 6.15
CA LYS A 77 -2.35 10.28 7.23
C LYS A 77 -1.05 9.48 7.34
N PRO A 78 -0.62 9.14 8.58
CA PRO A 78 0.49 8.25 8.79
C PRO A 78 0.30 6.95 8.01
N PHE A 79 1.39 6.46 7.42
CA PHE A 79 1.37 5.18 6.76
C PHE A 79 1.32 4.05 7.79
N GLU A 80 0.40 3.11 7.57
CA GLU A 80 0.30 1.87 8.33
C GLU A 80 0.38 0.72 7.33
N SER A 81 1.38 -0.16 7.50
CA SER A 81 1.57 -1.33 6.65
C SER A 81 0.50 -2.39 6.97
N ARG A 82 -0.67 -2.26 6.34
CA ARG A 82 -1.81 -3.18 6.52
C ARG A 82 -2.71 -3.28 5.32
N ILE A 83 -3.40 -4.41 5.19
CA ILE A 83 -4.49 -4.64 4.24
C ILE A 83 -5.81 -4.61 5.02
N THR A 84 -6.79 -3.83 4.54
CA THR A 84 -8.16 -3.91 5.08
C THR A 84 -8.82 -5.19 4.58
N LEU A 85 -9.28 -6.04 5.49
CA LEU A 85 -9.94 -7.31 5.18
C LEU A 85 -11.46 -7.14 5.06
N SER A 86 -12.05 -6.34 5.94
CA SER A 86 -13.49 -6.07 5.92
C SER A 86 -13.81 -4.69 6.49
N ARG A 87 -15.02 -4.22 6.21
CA ARG A 87 -15.59 -3.00 6.77
C ARG A 87 -17.03 -3.28 7.22
N SER A 88 -17.39 -2.75 8.37
CA SER A 88 -18.76 -2.79 8.91
C SER A 88 -19.29 -1.37 9.10
N SER A 89 -20.61 -1.20 8.93
CA SER A 89 -21.30 0.07 9.24
C SER A 89 -21.29 0.33 10.75
N ASP A 90 -21.59 -0.72 11.51
CA ASP A 90 -21.62 -0.72 12.97
C ASP A 90 -20.24 -1.06 13.54
N SER A 91 -19.94 -0.45 14.68
CA SER A 91 -18.74 -0.75 15.44
C SER A 91 -18.90 -2.09 16.17
N GLN A 92 -17.85 -2.90 16.17
CA GLN A 92 -17.82 -4.19 16.85
C GLN A 92 -16.44 -4.45 17.45
N PRO A 93 -16.36 -5.16 18.59
CA PRO A 93 -15.10 -5.56 19.15
C PRO A 93 -14.41 -6.60 18.25
N VAL A 94 -13.11 -6.43 18.03
CA VAL A 94 -12.26 -7.34 17.27
C VAL A 94 -11.10 -7.78 18.15
N PRO A 95 -10.93 -9.08 18.40
CA PRO A 95 -9.77 -9.56 19.15
C PRO A 95 -8.49 -9.32 18.35
N LYS A 96 -7.42 -8.84 19.02
CA LYS A 96 -6.07 -8.88 18.43
C LYS A 96 -5.63 -10.32 18.28
N LEU A 97 -5.36 -10.75 17.05
CA LEU A 97 -4.86 -12.08 16.77
C LEU A 97 -3.44 -11.99 16.25
N GLN A 98 -2.50 -12.61 16.97
CA GLN A 98 -1.13 -12.79 16.49
C GLN A 98 -1.11 -13.92 15.47
N VAL A 99 -0.70 -13.61 14.23
CA VAL A 99 -0.79 -14.56 13.11
C VAL A 99 0.55 -14.84 12.45
N LYS A 100 1.63 -14.18 12.90
CA LYS A 100 3.01 -14.36 12.41
C LYS A 100 3.42 -15.83 12.25
N ASN A 101 3.07 -16.70 13.20
CA ASN A 101 3.45 -18.11 13.17
C ASN A 101 2.51 -19.01 12.34
N HIS A 102 1.38 -18.46 11.87
CA HIS A 102 0.32 -19.21 11.20
C HIS A 102 0.16 -18.84 9.74
N LEU A 103 0.52 -17.61 9.37
CA LEU A 103 0.42 -17.10 8.01
C LEU A 103 1.82 -16.84 7.46
N LYS A 104 2.03 -17.18 6.19
CA LYS A 104 3.28 -16.85 5.50
C LYS A 104 3.22 -15.42 4.97
N GLY A 105 4.36 -14.75 5.03
CA GLY A 105 4.62 -13.54 4.29
C GLY A 105 4.64 -13.76 2.77
N PHE A 106 4.88 -12.69 2.02
CA PHE A 106 5.00 -12.75 0.57
C PHE A 106 6.00 -11.72 0.04
N LYS A 107 6.53 -12.01 -1.15
CA LYS A 107 7.44 -11.14 -1.87
C LYS A 107 6.65 -10.22 -2.80
N VAL A 108 6.69 -8.92 -2.55
CA VAL A 108 6.11 -7.88 -3.40
C VAL A 108 6.98 -7.75 -4.65
N LYS A 109 6.46 -8.18 -5.80
CA LYS A 109 7.16 -8.12 -7.09
C LYS A 109 6.80 -6.89 -7.93
N GLY A 110 5.91 -6.05 -7.44
CA GLY A 110 5.41 -4.91 -8.22
C GLY A 110 4.38 -4.09 -7.48
N VAL A 111 4.10 -2.91 -8.03
CA VAL A 111 3.03 -2.02 -7.60
C VAL A 111 2.15 -1.60 -8.77
N SER A 112 0.96 -1.12 -8.45
CA SER A 112 0.00 -0.64 -9.45
C SER A 112 -0.45 0.76 -9.09
N LEU A 113 -0.53 1.65 -10.09
CA LEU A 113 -1.36 2.84 -9.99
C LEU A 113 -2.79 2.43 -10.33
N ILE A 114 -3.73 2.65 -9.42
CA ILE A 114 -5.12 2.21 -9.54
C ILE A 114 -6.04 3.42 -9.46
N GLU A 115 -6.98 3.52 -10.41
CA GLU A 115 -8.08 4.46 -10.38
C GLU A 115 -9.27 3.82 -9.65
N SER A 116 -9.83 4.54 -8.67
CA SER A 116 -11.04 4.13 -7.96
C SER A 116 -12.22 4.94 -8.50
N ARG A 117 -13.24 4.28 -9.05
CA ARG A 117 -14.47 4.93 -9.52
C ARG A 117 -15.62 4.57 -8.61
N LEU A 118 -16.26 5.58 -8.01
CA LEU A 118 -17.43 5.38 -7.14
C LEU A 118 -18.67 5.07 -7.97
N GLY A 119 -19.38 4.00 -7.60
CA GLY A 119 -20.67 3.64 -8.17
C GLY A 119 -21.67 3.28 -7.07
N GLN A 120 -22.89 2.92 -7.47
CA GLN A 120 -23.99 2.62 -6.54
C GLN A 120 -23.68 1.47 -5.56
N ASN A 121 -22.88 0.49 -6.00
CA ASN A 121 -22.49 -0.68 -5.20
C ASN A 121 -21.11 -0.53 -4.53
N GLY A 122 -20.58 0.69 -4.44
CA GLY A 122 -19.25 0.98 -3.91
C GLY A 122 -18.18 1.22 -4.99
N PRO A 123 -16.90 1.28 -4.60
CA PRO A 123 -15.82 1.58 -5.53
C PRO A 123 -15.49 0.40 -6.45
N SER A 124 -15.27 0.69 -7.72
CA SER A 124 -14.61 -0.22 -8.67
C SER A 124 -13.16 0.22 -8.90
N TYR A 125 -12.25 -0.76 -8.96
CA TYR A 125 -10.82 -0.51 -9.05
C TYR A 125 -10.27 -0.88 -10.44
N HIS A 126 -9.69 0.10 -11.12
CA HIS A 126 -9.20 -0.02 -12.49
C HIS A 126 -7.68 0.23 -12.50
N PRO A 127 -6.84 -0.79 -12.75
CA PRO A 127 -5.41 -0.59 -12.87
C PRO A 127 -5.10 0.36 -14.04
N VAL A 128 -4.52 1.52 -13.75
CA VAL A 128 -4.02 2.46 -14.76
C VAL A 128 -2.74 1.91 -15.36
N ARG A 129 -1.83 1.42 -14.52
CA ARG A 129 -0.58 0.76 -14.94
C ARG A 129 -0.01 -0.08 -13.80
N LYS A 130 0.70 -1.15 -14.15
CA LYS A 130 1.48 -1.99 -13.23
C LYS A 130 2.98 -1.80 -13.48
N PHE A 131 3.77 -1.86 -12.43
CA PHE A 131 5.21 -1.67 -12.45
C PHE A 131 5.87 -2.83 -11.69
N ALA A 132 6.78 -3.54 -12.34
CA ALA A 132 7.53 -4.62 -11.71
C ALA A 132 8.73 -4.06 -10.94
N LEU A 133 8.99 -4.61 -9.76
CA LEU A 133 10.22 -4.38 -8.99
C LEU A 133 11.27 -5.34 -9.52
N THR A 134 12.36 -4.83 -10.11
CA THR A 134 13.30 -5.66 -10.89
C THR A 134 14.77 -5.47 -10.56
N ALA A 135 15.14 -4.56 -9.66
CA ALA A 135 16.55 -4.43 -9.31
C ALA A 135 17.04 -5.70 -8.63
N GLU A 136 18.22 -6.16 -9.01
CA GLU A 136 18.90 -7.25 -8.32
C GLU A 136 19.35 -6.75 -6.94
N GLN A 137 19.17 -7.58 -5.90
CA GLN A 137 19.79 -7.30 -4.62
C GLN A 137 21.29 -7.53 -4.80
N ASN A 138 22.08 -6.47 -4.79
CA ASN A 138 23.53 -6.62 -4.68
C ASN A 138 23.79 -7.31 -3.34
N ALA A 139 24.24 -8.55 -3.39
CA ALA A 139 24.75 -9.23 -2.22
C ALA A 139 25.99 -8.45 -1.76
N GLU A 140 25.86 -7.66 -0.70
CA GLU A 140 27.02 -7.20 0.05
C GLU A 140 27.68 -8.44 0.66
N THR A 141 28.79 -8.87 0.04
CA THR A 141 29.79 -9.79 0.60
C THR A 141 30.58 -9.13 1.72
#